data_AF-A0A382EUA0-F1
#
_entry.id   AF-A0A382EUA0-F1
#
_cell.length_a   1.000
_cell.length_b   1.000
_cell.length_c   1.000
_cell.angle_alpha   90.00
_cell.angle_beta   90.00
_cell.angle_gamma   90.00
#
_symmetry.space_group_name_H-M   'P 1'
#
loop_
_entity.id
_entity.type
_entity.pdbx_description
1 polymer ?
#
loop_
_entity_poly.entity_id
_entity_poly.type
_entity_poly.pdbx_seq_one_letter_code
_entity_poly.pdbx_strand_id
1 'polypeptide(L)'
;MEFITGKHLSRRTFVGRMGAGITLPFLDAMVPAGRPWKDKSVEAKQTRLVCIEESMGCAGGSDWGDERNLFAPKETGRDFTLGNDSQLKPLEAHRDYLTIVSSTDCRMAEAYKVEEIGGDHDRSTAVFLTQSHPKQTQGSD
;
A
#
# COMPACT_ATOMS: atom_id res chain seq x y z
N MET A 1 47.86 17.25 -2.94
CA MET A 1 46.48 16.84 -3.26
C MET A 1 46.33 15.39 -2.90
N GLU A 2 45.51 15.06 -1.92
CA GLU A 2 45.21 13.66 -1.61
C GLU A 2 44.18 13.13 -2.62
N PHE A 3 44.54 12.04 -3.30
CA PHE A 3 43.67 11.40 -4.29
C PHE A 3 42.94 10.22 -3.65
N ILE A 4 41.62 10.36 -3.46
CA ILE A 4 40.79 9.28 -2.93
C ILE A 4 40.48 8.31 -4.08
N THR A 5 41.07 7.11 -4.02
CA THR A 5 41.01 6.11 -5.09
C THR A 5 39.67 5.36 -5.19
N GLY A 6 38.77 5.47 -4.21
CA GLY A 6 37.49 4.74 -4.17
C GLY A 6 37.64 3.21 -4.03
N LYS A 7 38.78 2.73 -3.51
CA LYS A 7 39.00 1.31 -3.24
C LYS A 7 37.98 0.80 -2.22
N HIS A 8 37.41 -0.38 -2.49
CA HIS A 8 36.50 -1.10 -1.61
C HIS A 8 36.80 -2.60 -1.67
N LEU A 9 36.45 -3.33 -0.61
CA LEU A 9 36.56 -4.79 -0.60
C LEU A 9 35.38 -5.40 -1.35
N SER A 10 35.64 -6.17 -2.41
CA SER A 10 34.58 -6.92 -3.07
C SER A 10 34.12 -8.06 -2.16
N ARG A 11 32.80 -8.32 -2.08
CA ARG A 11 32.22 -9.45 -1.32
C ARG A 11 32.91 -10.78 -1.66
N ARG A 12 33.27 -10.96 -2.92
CA ARG A 12 33.90 -12.16 -3.47
C ARG A 12 35.36 -12.31 -3.02
N THR A 13 36.06 -11.20 -2.79
CA THR A 13 37.45 -11.18 -2.30
C THR A 13 37.51 -11.54 -0.82
N PHE A 14 36.54 -11.09 -0.02
CA PHE A 14 36.55 -11.33 1.43
C PHE A 14 36.09 -12.75 1.81
N VAL A 15 35.07 -13.29 1.15
CA VAL A 15 34.58 -14.66 1.41
C VAL A 15 35.57 -15.72 0.89
N GLY A 16 36.47 -15.37 -0.04
CA GLY A 16 37.39 -16.31 -0.66
C GLY A 16 36.67 -17.46 -1.37
N ARG A 17 37.41 -18.48 -1.80
CA ARG A 17 36.86 -19.73 -2.39
C ARG A 17 36.14 -20.62 -1.35
N MET A 18 35.73 -20.09 -0.19
CA MET A 18 34.91 -20.84 0.77
C MET A 18 33.45 -20.79 0.30
N GLY A 19 32.85 -21.97 0.19
CA GLY A 19 31.62 -22.25 -0.55
C GLY A 19 30.39 -21.43 -0.16
N ALA A 20 29.36 -21.54 -1.01
CA ALA A 20 28.12 -20.76 -1.07
C ALA A 20 27.17 -20.85 0.17
N GLY A 21 27.68 -21.13 1.37
CA GLY A 21 26.88 -21.40 2.57
C GLY A 21 26.72 -20.25 3.57
N ILE A 22 27.46 -19.14 3.44
CA ILE A 22 27.35 -17.99 4.36
C ILE A 22 27.10 -16.72 3.55
N THR A 23 25.88 -16.20 3.57
CA THR A 23 25.60 -14.86 3.06
C THR A 23 26.19 -13.84 4.03
N LEU A 24 27.34 -13.26 3.69
CA LEU A 24 27.91 -12.17 4.49
C LEU A 24 26.95 -10.96 4.43
N PRO A 25 26.52 -10.40 5.58
CA PRO A 25 25.79 -9.14 5.59
C PRO A 25 26.65 -8.04 4.95
N PHE A 26 26.00 -7.12 4.24
CA PHE A 26 26.72 -6.03 3.58
C PHE A 26 27.32 -5.11 4.66
N LEU A 27 28.65 -4.99 4.69
CA LEU A 27 29.39 -4.21 5.68
C LEU A 27 29.75 -2.83 5.11
N ASP A 28 29.83 -1.82 5.97
CA ASP A 28 30.14 -0.44 5.58
C ASP A 28 31.48 -0.30 4.85
N ALA A 29 32.46 -1.14 5.19
CA ALA A 29 33.76 -1.22 4.49
C ALA A 29 33.67 -1.66 3.01
N MET A 30 32.50 -2.09 2.55
CA MET A 30 32.22 -2.43 1.14
C MET A 30 31.72 -1.22 0.34
N VAL A 31 31.47 -0.07 0.98
CA VAL A 31 31.15 1.20 0.32
C VAL A 31 32.47 1.92 -0.03
N PRO A 32 32.67 2.33 -1.30
CA PRO A 32 33.85 3.11 -1.70
C PRO A 32 34.03 4.39 -0.87
N ALA A 33 35.23 4.58 -0.32
CA ALA A 33 35.57 5.78 0.43
C ALA A 33 35.28 7.05 -0.39
N GLY A 34 34.58 8.01 0.22
CA GLY A 34 34.19 9.28 -0.42
C GLY A 34 32.83 9.26 -1.14
N ARG A 35 32.10 8.13 -1.16
CA ARG A 35 30.71 8.07 -1.62
C ARG A 35 29.74 8.00 -0.44
N PRO A 36 28.63 8.77 -0.44
CA PRO A 36 27.59 8.61 0.56
C PRO A 36 26.96 7.20 0.42
N TRP A 37 26.61 6.59 1.57
CA TRP A 37 25.92 5.29 1.63
C TRP A 37 24.68 5.23 0.72
N LYS A 38 24.00 6.36 0.57
CA LYS A 38 22.86 6.53 -0.32
C LYS A 38 23.27 7.26 -1.58
N ASP A 39 23.09 6.58 -2.71
CA ASP A 39 23.13 7.19 -4.03
C ASP A 39 21.95 8.16 -4.18
N LYS A 40 22.24 9.46 -4.30
CA LYS A 40 21.22 10.51 -4.47
C LYS A 40 20.42 10.36 -5.77
N SER A 41 20.91 9.58 -6.74
CA SER A 41 20.15 9.25 -7.96
C SER A 41 19.06 8.19 -7.75
N VAL A 42 19.04 7.52 -6.59
CA VAL A 42 18.03 6.52 -6.20
C VAL A 42 16.79 7.16 -5.59
N GLU A 43 16.86 8.43 -5.16
CA GLU A 43 15.73 9.14 -4.54
C GLU A 43 14.55 9.34 -5.51
N ALA A 44 14.79 9.29 -6.82
CA ALA A 44 13.77 9.33 -7.87
C ALA A 44 13.05 7.99 -8.13
N LYS A 45 13.34 6.91 -7.38
CA LYS A 45 12.86 5.55 -7.68
C LYS A 45 11.86 4.94 -6.69
N GLN A 46 11.44 5.63 -5.64
CA GLN A 46 10.45 5.08 -4.73
C GLN A 46 9.05 5.60 -5.05
N THR A 47 8.17 4.71 -5.52
CA THR A 47 6.74 4.98 -5.60
C THR A 47 6.22 5.27 -4.21
N ARG A 48 5.71 6.48 -3.98
CA ARG A 48 5.07 6.85 -2.72
C ARG A 48 3.69 6.21 -2.68
N LEU A 49 3.38 5.55 -1.57
CA LEU A 49 2.04 5.04 -1.32
C LEU A 49 1.17 6.17 -0.78
N VAL A 50 0.03 6.40 -1.43
CA VAL A 50 -1.05 7.26 -0.94
C VAL A 50 -2.28 6.38 -0.84
N CYS A 51 -2.88 6.35 0.34
CA CYS A 51 -4.13 5.65 0.58
C CYS A 51 -5.20 6.70 0.84
N ILE A 52 -6.29 6.63 0.09
CA ILE A 52 -7.46 7.51 0.25
C ILE A 52 -8.61 6.60 0.66
N GLU A 53 -9.28 6.97 1.75
CA GLU A 53 -10.52 6.33 2.16
C GLU A 53 -11.69 7.22 1.75
N GLU A 54 -12.71 6.60 1.17
CA GLU A 54 -14.01 7.24 0.93
C GLU A 54 -15.00 6.65 1.93
N SER A 55 -15.15 7.32 3.08
CA SER A 55 -16.18 7.01 4.06
C SER A 55 -17.54 7.51 3.58
N MET A 56 -18.48 6.58 3.37
CA MET A 56 -19.87 6.84 2.99
C MET A 56 -20.04 7.57 1.66
N GLY A 57 -21.20 7.41 1.02
CA GLY A 57 -21.51 8.12 -0.23
C GLY A 57 -20.84 7.56 -1.48
N CYS A 58 -20.09 6.46 -1.38
CA CYS A 58 -19.63 5.74 -2.57
C CYS A 58 -20.85 5.23 -3.34
N ALA A 59 -20.83 5.36 -4.67
CA ALA A 59 -21.98 5.07 -5.52
C ALA A 59 -22.39 3.59 -5.48
N GLY A 60 -21.48 2.68 -5.10
CA GLY A 60 -21.73 1.25 -4.90
C GLY A 60 -22.17 0.85 -3.49
N GLY A 61 -22.25 1.78 -2.53
CA GLY A 61 -22.49 1.47 -1.11
C GLY A 61 -23.94 1.14 -0.74
N SER A 62 -24.80 0.91 -1.72
CA SER A 62 -26.22 0.55 -1.55
C SER A 62 -26.60 -0.55 -2.54
N ASP A 63 -27.58 -1.38 -2.19
CA ASP A 63 -28.08 -2.47 -3.05
C ASP A 63 -28.38 -1.97 -4.47
N TRP A 64 -29.06 -0.81 -4.58
CA TRP A 64 -29.41 -0.21 -5.86
C TRP A 64 -28.19 0.20 -6.70
N GLY A 65 -27.14 0.70 -6.05
CA GLY A 65 -25.90 1.13 -6.70
C GLY A 65 -24.99 -0.03 -7.07
N ASP A 66 -24.93 -1.06 -6.22
CA ASP A 66 -24.22 -2.30 -6.47
C ASP A 66 -24.82 -3.07 -7.65
N GLU A 67 -26.15 -3.23 -7.69
CA GLU A 67 -26.87 -3.84 -8.82
C GLU A 67 -26.56 -3.18 -10.18
N ARG A 68 -26.21 -1.89 -10.16
CA ARG A 68 -25.90 -1.08 -11.34
C ARG A 68 -24.40 -0.96 -11.62
N ASN A 69 -23.55 -1.57 -10.81
CA ASN A 69 -22.09 -1.52 -10.96
C ASN A 69 -21.57 -0.07 -10.97
N LEU A 70 -22.13 0.78 -10.10
CA LEU A 70 -21.76 2.20 -10.05
C LEU A 70 -20.38 2.44 -9.45
N PHE A 71 -19.76 1.42 -8.85
CA PHE A 71 -18.39 1.48 -8.37
C PHE A 71 -17.55 0.32 -8.93
N ALA A 72 -17.75 -0.91 -8.43
CA ALA A 72 -17.07 -2.08 -8.96
C ALA A 72 -17.66 -2.48 -10.33
N PRO A 73 -16.84 -2.81 -11.34
CA PRO A 73 -17.32 -3.30 -12.61
C PRO A 73 -17.90 -4.71 -12.47
N LYS A 74 -18.81 -5.06 -13.37
CA LYS A 74 -19.46 -6.38 -13.39
C LYS A 74 -18.47 -7.49 -13.72
N GLU A 75 -17.59 -7.25 -14.68
CA GLU A 75 -16.60 -8.22 -15.12
C GLU A 75 -15.37 -8.22 -14.21
N THR A 76 -14.82 -9.40 -13.98
CA THR A 76 -13.52 -9.57 -13.33
C THR A 76 -12.43 -9.77 -14.38
N GLY A 77 -11.16 -9.64 -13.96
CA GLY A 77 -10.00 -9.84 -14.82
C GLY A 77 -9.55 -8.57 -15.53
N ARG A 78 -8.60 -8.71 -16.45
CA ARG A 78 -7.91 -7.57 -17.06
C ARG A 78 -8.77 -6.77 -18.04
N ASP A 79 -9.86 -7.36 -18.55
CA ASP A 79 -10.69 -6.81 -19.64
C ASP A 79 -12.01 -6.18 -19.15
N PHE A 80 -12.07 -5.75 -17.88
CA PHE A 80 -13.23 -5.05 -17.32
C PHE A 80 -13.52 -3.72 -18.04
N THR A 81 -14.78 -3.30 -17.99
CA THR A 81 -15.22 -2.00 -18.53
C THR A 81 -15.85 -1.14 -17.43
N LEU A 82 -15.56 0.17 -17.45
CA LEU A 82 -16.22 1.11 -16.54
C LEU A 82 -17.45 1.69 -17.23
N GLY A 83 -18.62 1.45 -16.64
CA GLY A 83 -19.88 2.00 -17.09
C GLY A 83 -19.86 3.53 -17.12
N ASN A 84 -20.65 4.14 -18.00
CA ASN A 84 -20.68 5.61 -18.14
C ASN A 84 -21.13 6.32 -16.85
N ASP A 85 -22.02 5.68 -16.09
CA ASP A 85 -22.53 6.20 -14.82
C ASP A 85 -21.69 5.76 -13.61
N SER A 86 -20.59 5.03 -13.84
CA SER A 86 -19.70 4.60 -12.76
C SER A 86 -18.96 5.80 -12.16
N GLN A 87 -18.89 5.87 -10.84
CA GLN A 87 -18.07 6.82 -10.11
C GLN A 87 -16.59 6.73 -10.52
N LEU A 88 -16.13 5.55 -10.94
CA LEU A 88 -14.76 5.33 -11.39
C LEU A 88 -14.52 5.75 -12.84
N LYS A 89 -15.56 6.14 -13.60
CA LYS A 89 -15.44 6.50 -15.02
C LYS A 89 -14.33 7.51 -15.34
N PRO A 90 -14.07 8.56 -14.52
CA PRO A 90 -12.95 9.47 -14.76
C PRO A 90 -11.57 8.81 -14.78
N LEU A 91 -11.42 7.61 -14.19
CA LEU A 91 -10.17 6.85 -14.14
C LEU A 91 -9.95 5.95 -15.36
N GLU A 92 -10.87 5.91 -16.34
CA GLU A 92 -10.76 5.09 -17.55
C GLU A 92 -9.44 5.35 -18.31
N ALA A 93 -8.98 6.60 -18.36
CA ALA A 93 -7.70 6.95 -19.00
C ALA A 93 -6.48 6.30 -18.34
N HIS A 94 -6.63 5.78 -17.11
CA HIS A 94 -5.60 5.11 -16.33
C HIS A 94 -5.86 3.62 -16.14
N ARG A 95 -6.81 3.04 -16.89
CA ARG A 95 -7.25 1.64 -16.78
C ARG A 95 -6.09 0.63 -16.77
N ASP A 96 -5.04 0.86 -17.57
CA ASP A 96 -3.86 -0.02 -17.63
C ASP A 96 -3.10 -0.14 -16.30
N TYR A 97 -3.31 0.81 -15.39
CA TYR A 97 -2.71 0.86 -14.05
C TYR A 97 -3.76 0.72 -12.93
N LEU A 98 -5.03 0.53 -13.29
CA LEU A 98 -6.13 0.45 -12.33
C LEU A 98 -6.39 -1.01 -11.96
N THR A 99 -6.39 -1.29 -10.66
CA THR A 99 -6.85 -2.56 -10.10
C THR A 99 -7.99 -2.26 -9.15
N ILE A 100 -9.14 -2.90 -9.38
CA ILE A 100 -10.31 -2.77 -8.53
C ILE A 100 -10.45 -4.10 -7.79
N VAL A 101 -10.43 -4.04 -6.46
CA VAL A 101 -10.65 -5.18 -5.58
C VAL A 101 -11.96 -4.94 -4.86
N SER A 102 -12.96 -5.79 -5.12
CA SER A 102 -14.30 -5.71 -4.53
C SER A 102 -14.49 -6.76 -3.44
N SER A 103 -15.65 -6.70 -2.75
CA SER A 103 -16.01 -7.62 -1.66
C SER A 103 -14.97 -7.67 -0.55
N THR A 104 -14.39 -6.52 -0.22
CA THR A 104 -13.38 -6.35 0.83
C THR A 104 -14.03 -5.99 2.16
N ASP A 105 -15.05 -6.75 2.56
CA ASP A 105 -15.73 -6.55 3.82
C ASP A 105 -14.72 -6.64 4.98
N CYS A 106 -14.75 -5.63 5.84
CA CYS A 106 -13.82 -5.56 6.95
C CYS A 106 -14.53 -5.91 8.25
N ARG A 107 -14.37 -7.17 8.67
CA ARG A 107 -14.93 -7.69 9.92
C ARG A 107 -14.63 -6.81 11.14
N MET A 108 -13.44 -6.20 11.17
CA MET A 108 -13.03 -5.37 12.30
C MET A 108 -13.78 -4.03 12.38
N ALA A 109 -14.51 -3.67 11.32
CA ALA A 109 -15.44 -2.54 11.29
C ALA A 109 -16.89 -2.95 11.64
N GLU A 110 -17.17 -4.22 11.92
CA GLU A 110 -18.46 -4.64 12.45
C GLU A 110 -18.63 -4.24 13.91
N ALA A 111 -19.88 -4.14 14.35
CA ALA A 111 -20.23 -4.02 15.76
C ALA A 111 -20.05 -5.38 16.44
N TYR A 112 -19.22 -5.45 17.48
CA TYR A 112 -19.05 -6.66 18.29
C TYR A 112 -19.87 -6.61 19.58
N LYS A 113 -20.31 -5.42 19.99
CA LYS A 113 -21.18 -5.21 21.14
C LYS A 113 -22.43 -4.43 20.75
N VAL A 114 -23.45 -4.48 21.60
CA VAL A 114 -24.74 -3.82 21.33
C VAL A 114 -24.59 -2.30 21.33
N GLU A 115 -23.69 -1.77 22.16
CA GLU A 115 -23.42 -0.33 22.27
C GLU A 115 -22.73 0.23 21.02
N GLU A 116 -22.10 -0.65 20.23
CA GLU A 116 -21.42 -0.36 18.97
C GLU A 116 -22.39 -0.47 17.77
N ILE A 117 -23.69 -0.60 18.00
CA ILE A 117 -24.70 -0.62 16.95
C ILE A 117 -25.23 0.80 16.78
N GLY A 118 -25.00 1.40 15.61
CA GLY A 118 -25.52 2.72 15.29
C GLY A 118 -24.77 3.40 14.14
N GLY A 119 -24.87 4.73 14.10
CA GLY A 119 -24.15 5.58 13.15
C GLY A 119 -22.66 5.75 13.52
N ASP A 120 -21.93 4.63 13.66
CA ASP A 120 -20.50 4.61 14.03
C ASP A 120 -19.61 4.84 12.82
N HIS A 121 -19.79 6.01 12.19
CA HIS A 121 -19.03 6.44 11.03
C HIS A 121 -17.52 6.53 11.29
N ASP A 122 -17.12 6.70 12.55
CA ASP A 122 -15.74 6.72 13.01
C ASP A 122 -15.06 5.33 12.93
N ARG A 123 -15.83 4.25 13.05
CA ARG A 123 -15.29 2.89 13.09
C ARG A 123 -14.69 2.46 11.76
N SER A 124 -15.31 2.78 10.62
CA SER A 124 -14.76 2.43 9.29
C SER A 124 -13.39 3.08 9.07
N THR A 125 -13.28 4.37 9.41
CA THR A 125 -12.05 5.14 9.26
C THR A 125 -10.95 4.64 10.21
N ALA A 126 -11.29 4.28 11.45
CA ALA A 126 -10.32 3.75 12.40
C ALA A 126 -9.71 2.40 11.97
N VAL A 127 -10.50 1.58 11.27
CA VAL A 127 -10.10 0.24 10.81
C VAL A 127 -9.33 0.30 9.48
N PHE A 128 -9.52 1.36 8.69
CA PHE A 128 -8.82 1.56 7.43
C PHE A 128 -7.29 1.45 7.62
N LEU A 129 -6.66 0.52 6.88
CA LEU A 129 -5.24 0.15 6.94
C LEU A 129 -4.75 -0.47 8.26
N THR A 130 -5.51 -0.41 9.35
CA THR A 130 -5.11 -0.98 10.65
C THR A 130 -5.64 -2.39 10.86
N GLN A 131 -6.79 -2.73 10.26
CA GLN A 131 -7.51 -3.99 10.49
C GLN A 131 -7.69 -4.28 11.99
N SER A 132 -7.80 -3.23 12.80
CA SER A 132 -7.89 -3.31 14.26
C SER A 132 -9.20 -2.71 14.72
N HIS A 133 -9.93 -3.46 15.56
CA HIS A 133 -11.25 -3.05 16.01
C HIS A 133 -11.08 -1.97 17.08
N PRO A 134 -11.55 -0.74 16.84
CA PRO A 134 -11.35 0.36 17.76
C PRO A 134 -12.20 0.17 19.01
N LYS A 135 -11.67 0.59 20.15
CA LYS A 135 -12.47 0.71 21.37
C LYS A 135 -13.33 1.96 21.27
N GLN A 136 -14.65 1.82 21.25
CA GLN A 136 -15.55 2.96 21.35
C GLN A 136 -15.41 3.61 22.74
N THR A 137 -15.18 4.93 22.75
CA THR A 137 -15.00 5.73 23.97
C THR A 137 -15.85 7.00 23.87
N GLN A 138 -16.32 7.50 25.01
CA GLN A 138 -17.02 8.78 25.12
C GLN A 138 -16.06 9.91 25.59
N GLY A 139 -14.75 9.62 25.66
CA GLY A 139 -13.76 10.33 26.49
C GLY A 139 -13.94 9.96 27.97
N SER A 140 -12.94 9.75 28.83
CA SER A 140 -11.55 10.21 28.92
C SER A 140 -10.57 9.07 29.26
N ASP A 141 -10.31 8.16 28.33
CA ASP A 141 -9.24 7.16 28.42
C ASP A 141 -7.89 7.68 27.93
#